data_AF-A0A3P7EC42-F1
#
_entry.id   AF-A0A3P7EC42-F1
#
_cell.length_a   1.000
_cell.length_b   1.000
_cell.length_c   1.000
_cell.angle_alpha   90.00
_cell.angle_beta   90.00
_cell.angle_gamma   90.00
#
_symmetry.space_group_name_H-M   'P 1'
#
loop_
_entity.id
_entity.type
_entity.pdbx_description
1 polymer ?
#
loop_
_entity_poly.entity_id
_entity_poly.type
_entity_poly.pdbx_seq_one_letter_code
_entity_poly.pdbx_strand_id
1 'polypeptide(L)'
;MSDESPSTLRPGQTFTHHGKKYKILKQIWFGPFSEVMIVKEINGNERYAMKIEKTNDPQRSVLKLDVFVLREFQNTKTIGIPQLIDQGRTNQIKYVIMQLLGPDLDKLRRCLPGKKFTLTTALRLSIQTLDRIETLHDTGWLSRDIKANNFAIGLKDDNQTVYILDFGFARRFRDKSGKFYQPRSSAALIGSIYYSSLAAHAFKDQCRKDDIESWFYMVCEFIKGPLPWANADVREDYLLIGEWKRYARFSGRYELLKGVPEEFDKILEMIDNIK
;
A
#
# COMPACT_ATOMS: atom_id res chain seq x y z
N MET A 1 19.52 -1.52 21.65
CA MET A 1 19.33 -2.94 21.32
C MET A 1 17.88 -3.11 20.91
N SER A 2 17.59 -3.36 19.64
CA SER A 2 16.25 -3.73 19.21
C SER A 2 15.96 -5.13 19.72
N ASP A 3 15.02 -5.23 20.64
CA ASP A 3 14.49 -6.49 21.13
C ASP A 3 13.69 -7.14 19.99
N GLU A 4 14.40 -7.79 19.05
CA GLU A 4 13.77 -8.63 18.03
C GLU A 4 13.15 -9.82 18.76
N SER A 5 11.90 -9.67 19.20
CA SER A 5 11.10 -10.82 19.61
C SER A 5 11.17 -11.83 18.45
N PRO A 6 11.66 -13.07 18.65
CA PRO A 6 11.89 -13.97 17.54
C PRO A 6 10.60 -14.18 16.76
N SER A 7 10.69 -14.16 15.43
CA SER A 7 9.54 -14.41 14.55
C SER A 7 8.85 -15.71 14.96
N THR A 8 7.50 -15.67 14.99
CA THR A 8 6.69 -16.82 15.44
C THR A 8 6.87 -18.04 14.52
N LEU A 9 7.25 -17.80 13.26
CA LEU A 9 7.54 -18.81 12.24
C LEU A 9 8.92 -18.56 11.65
N ARG A 10 9.70 -19.62 11.42
CA ARG A 10 11.07 -19.52 10.88
C ARG A 10 11.23 -20.25 9.54
N PRO A 11 12.13 -19.78 8.65
CA PRO A 11 12.51 -20.51 7.45
C PRO A 11 12.92 -21.96 7.76
N GLY A 12 12.48 -22.90 6.92
CA GLY A 12 12.70 -24.34 7.08
C GLY A 12 11.58 -25.07 7.81
N GLN A 13 10.79 -24.37 8.64
CA GLN A 13 9.65 -24.97 9.35
C GLN A 13 8.47 -25.26 8.43
N THR A 14 7.60 -26.18 8.88
CA THR A 14 6.30 -26.45 8.26
C THR A 14 5.20 -25.87 9.14
N PHE A 15 4.46 -24.91 8.60
CA PHE A 15 3.21 -24.41 9.18
C PHE A 15 2.06 -25.34 8.79
N THR A 16 1.32 -25.84 9.78
CA THR A 16 0.16 -26.74 9.56
C THR A 16 -1.07 -26.15 10.22
N HIS A 17 -2.17 -26.02 9.45
CA HIS A 17 -3.45 -25.52 9.96
C HIS A 17 -4.61 -26.09 9.14
N HIS A 18 -5.67 -26.58 9.80
CA HIS A 18 -6.84 -27.22 9.18
C HIS A 18 -6.49 -28.23 8.06
N GLY A 19 -5.49 -29.09 8.29
CA GLY A 19 -5.06 -30.11 7.33
C GLY A 19 -4.17 -29.61 6.19
N LYS A 20 -4.07 -28.29 5.98
CA LYS A 20 -3.14 -27.69 4.99
C LYS A 20 -1.75 -27.56 5.59
N LYS A 21 -0.71 -27.81 4.77
CA LYS A 21 0.70 -27.74 5.19
C LYS A 21 1.51 -26.88 4.24
N TYR A 22 2.19 -25.88 4.80
CA TYR A 22 3.03 -24.93 4.08
C TYR A 22 4.44 -24.94 4.64
N LYS A 23 5.44 -25.16 3.79
CA LYS A 23 6.85 -24.99 4.16
C LYS A 23 7.22 -23.50 4.08
N ILE A 24 7.73 -22.96 5.17
CA ILE A 24 8.24 -21.59 5.24
C ILE A 24 9.61 -21.56 4.55
N LEU A 25 9.73 -20.80 3.47
CA LEU A 25 10.96 -20.76 2.66
C LEU A 25 11.87 -19.60 3.06
N LYS A 26 11.32 -18.40 3.16
CA LYS A 26 12.10 -17.17 3.36
C LYS A 26 11.24 -16.07 3.94
N GLN A 27 11.75 -15.31 4.91
CA GLN A 27 11.15 -14.04 5.31
C GLN A 27 11.53 -12.94 4.31
N ILE A 28 10.53 -12.21 3.81
CA ILE A 28 10.72 -11.14 2.81
C ILE A 28 10.36 -9.76 3.34
N TRP A 29 9.62 -9.68 4.44
CA TRP A 29 9.32 -8.42 5.12
C TRP A 29 9.13 -8.63 6.62
N PHE A 30 9.58 -7.65 7.40
CA PHE A 30 9.33 -7.54 8.83
C PHE A 30 8.96 -6.08 9.12
N GLY A 31 7.78 -5.86 9.72
CA GLY A 31 7.27 -4.53 10.02
C GLY A 31 6.55 -4.49 11.37
N PRO A 32 6.10 -3.30 11.81
CA PRO A 32 5.54 -3.11 13.14
C PRO A 32 4.24 -3.90 13.38
N PHE A 33 3.43 -4.08 12.33
CA PHE A 33 2.11 -4.73 12.43
C PHE A 33 2.06 -6.14 11.84
N SER A 34 3.00 -6.49 10.96
CA SER A 34 2.96 -7.76 10.25
C SER A 34 4.32 -8.18 9.71
N GLU A 35 4.48 -9.49 9.54
CA GLU A 35 5.60 -10.11 8.86
C GLU A 35 5.11 -10.76 7.56
N VAL A 36 5.94 -10.79 6.51
CA VAL A 36 5.63 -11.47 5.25
C VAL A 36 6.72 -12.49 4.93
N MET A 37 6.30 -13.70 4.60
CA MET A 37 7.16 -14.82 4.24
C MET A 37 6.74 -15.42 2.90
N ILE A 38 7.70 -15.98 2.17
CA ILE A 38 7.45 -16.90 1.07
C ILE A 38 7.20 -18.28 1.65
N VAL A 39 6.08 -18.88 1.25
CA VAL A 39 5.71 -20.25 1.62
C VAL A 39 5.48 -21.10 0.38
N LYS A 40 5.64 -22.42 0.52
CA LYS A 40 5.32 -23.40 -0.53
C LYS A 40 4.39 -24.44 0.06
N GLU A 41 3.28 -24.73 -0.60
CA GLU A 41 2.41 -25.84 -0.21
C GLU A 41 3.16 -27.17 -0.36
N ILE A 42 3.11 -28.06 0.63
CA ILE A 42 3.95 -29.28 0.63
C ILE A 42 3.63 -30.20 -0.56
N ASN A 43 2.35 -30.34 -0.89
CA ASN A 43 1.90 -31.20 -1.98
C ASN A 43 1.86 -30.46 -3.33
N GLY A 44 2.07 -29.14 -3.33
CA GLY A 44 2.07 -28.30 -4.51
C GLY A 44 3.49 -27.89 -4.93
N ASN A 45 3.62 -27.34 -6.13
CA ASN A 45 4.88 -26.72 -6.57
C ASN A 45 4.87 -25.19 -6.50
N GLU A 46 3.71 -24.59 -6.26
CA GLU A 46 3.54 -23.15 -6.24
C GLU A 46 4.02 -22.50 -4.94
N ARG A 47 4.54 -21.28 -5.09
CA ARG A 47 4.98 -20.43 -3.99
C ARG A 47 3.98 -19.30 -3.78
N TYR A 48 3.74 -18.98 -2.51
CA TYR A 48 2.79 -17.95 -2.09
C TYR A 48 3.44 -16.98 -1.12
N ALA A 49 2.83 -15.81 -0.95
CA ALA A 49 3.16 -14.88 0.13
C ALA A 49 2.23 -15.14 1.32
N MET A 50 2.79 -15.38 2.49
CA MET A 50 2.07 -15.51 3.76
C MET A 50 2.35 -14.27 4.60
N LYS A 51 1.33 -13.44 4.82
CA LYS A 51 1.37 -12.30 5.75
C LYS A 51 0.78 -12.76 7.08
N ILE A 52 1.46 -12.44 8.19
CA ILE A 52 1.06 -12.85 9.54
C ILE A 52 1.03 -11.66 10.50
N GLU A 53 0.15 -11.74 11.50
CA GLU A 53 0.16 -10.88 12.70
C GLU A 53 -0.02 -11.75 13.95
N LYS A 54 0.54 -11.34 15.10
CA LYS A 54 0.35 -12.05 16.38
C LYS A 54 -1.13 -11.96 16.80
N THR A 55 -1.72 -13.07 17.26
CA THR A 55 -3.16 -13.13 17.57
C THR A 55 -3.54 -12.21 18.74
N ASN A 56 -2.69 -12.15 19.77
CA ASN A 56 -2.87 -11.37 20.99
C ASN A 56 -1.94 -10.15 21.05
N ASP A 57 -1.57 -9.60 19.89
CA ASP A 57 -0.81 -8.36 19.86
C ASP A 57 -1.64 -7.22 20.47
N PRO A 58 -1.11 -6.44 21.44
CA PRO A 58 -1.77 -5.23 21.92
C PRO A 58 -1.90 -4.15 20.83
N GLN A 59 -1.11 -4.24 19.75
CA GLN A 59 -1.24 -3.34 18.60
C GLN A 59 -2.48 -3.64 17.76
N ARG A 60 -2.81 -2.71 16.85
CA ARG A 60 -4.01 -2.77 16.03
C ARG A 60 -3.96 -3.99 15.10
N SER A 61 -4.89 -4.93 15.31
CA SER A 61 -5.15 -6.04 14.38
C SER A 61 -5.73 -5.50 13.06
N VAL A 62 -4.93 -5.58 11.99
CA VAL A 62 -5.25 -5.01 10.67
C VAL A 62 -5.34 -6.06 9.57
N LEU A 63 -4.78 -7.25 9.75
CA LEU A 63 -4.72 -8.30 8.72
C LEU A 63 -6.11 -8.77 8.23
N LYS A 64 -7.13 -8.63 9.08
CA LYS A 64 -8.53 -8.88 8.69
C LYS A 64 -9.00 -7.97 7.55
N LEU A 65 -8.43 -6.78 7.41
CA LEU A 65 -8.76 -5.85 6.33
C LEU A 65 -8.22 -6.34 4.99
N ASP A 66 -6.98 -6.87 4.96
CA ASP A 66 -6.44 -7.55 3.76
C ASP A 66 -7.39 -8.66 3.31
N VAL A 67 -7.82 -9.52 4.24
CA VAL A 67 -8.80 -10.58 3.95
C VAL A 67 -10.10 -10.01 3.40
N PHE A 68 -10.68 -9.00 4.05
CA PHE A 68 -11.98 -8.45 3.64
C PHE A 68 -11.95 -7.80 2.26
N VAL A 69 -10.87 -7.08 1.94
CA VAL A 69 -10.71 -6.45 0.63
C VAL A 69 -10.46 -7.52 -0.44
N LEU A 70 -9.52 -8.45 -0.23
CA LEU A 70 -9.21 -9.49 -1.21
C LEU A 70 -10.41 -10.40 -1.50
N ARG A 71 -11.31 -10.61 -0.52
CA ARG A 71 -12.55 -11.36 -0.72
C ARG A 71 -13.54 -10.69 -1.66
N GLU A 72 -13.54 -9.36 -1.79
CA GLU A 72 -14.39 -8.68 -2.77
C GLU A 72 -14.02 -9.09 -4.22
N PHE A 73 -12.79 -9.57 -4.43
CA PHE A 73 -12.28 -9.99 -5.73
C PHE A 73 -12.12 -11.51 -5.87
N GLN A 74 -12.54 -12.31 -4.87
CA GLN A 74 -12.27 -13.75 -4.89
C GLN A 74 -12.95 -14.49 -6.06
N ASN A 75 -14.10 -13.99 -6.50
CA ASN A 75 -14.88 -14.56 -7.61
C ASN A 75 -14.60 -13.88 -8.95
N THR A 76 -13.68 -12.92 -8.98
CA THR A 76 -13.30 -12.18 -10.20
C THR A 76 -11.81 -12.36 -10.45
N LYS A 77 -11.41 -12.64 -11.69
CA LYS A 77 -10.00 -12.63 -12.07
C LYS A 77 -9.56 -11.19 -12.36
N THR A 78 -9.77 -10.29 -11.39
CA THR A 78 -9.48 -8.87 -11.53
C THR A 78 -7.99 -8.64 -11.66
N ILE A 79 -7.57 -8.01 -12.75
CA ILE A 79 -6.16 -7.75 -13.05
C ILE A 79 -5.57 -6.83 -11.96
N GLY A 80 -4.38 -7.20 -11.47
CA GLY A 80 -3.64 -6.41 -10.49
C GLY A 80 -4.18 -6.47 -9.06
N ILE A 81 -5.10 -7.39 -8.76
CA ILE A 81 -5.45 -7.75 -7.38
C ILE A 81 -4.82 -9.12 -7.06
N PRO A 82 -4.03 -9.26 -5.99
CA PRO A 82 -3.45 -10.55 -5.61
C PRO A 82 -4.54 -11.58 -5.30
N GLN A 83 -4.41 -12.80 -5.83
CA GLN A 83 -5.37 -13.87 -5.50
C GLN A 83 -5.26 -14.27 -4.02
N LEU A 84 -6.39 -14.33 -3.32
CA LEU A 84 -6.50 -14.92 -1.98
C LEU A 84 -6.46 -16.45 -2.10
N ILE A 85 -5.49 -17.10 -1.44
CA ILE A 85 -5.25 -18.55 -1.51
C ILE A 85 -5.75 -19.25 -0.24
N ASP A 86 -5.40 -18.72 0.93
CA ASP A 86 -5.83 -19.24 2.22
C ASP A 86 -5.82 -18.15 3.28
N GLN A 87 -6.49 -18.41 4.39
CA GLN A 87 -6.49 -17.51 5.55
C GLN A 87 -6.97 -18.26 6.79
N GLY A 88 -6.47 -17.85 7.94
CA GLY A 88 -6.84 -18.51 9.19
C GLY A 88 -6.32 -17.80 10.42
N ARG A 89 -6.71 -18.34 11.57
CA ARG A 89 -6.31 -17.86 12.88
C ARG A 89 -5.97 -19.06 13.75
N THR A 90 -4.75 -19.07 14.26
CA THR A 90 -4.31 -19.95 15.36
C THR A 90 -4.30 -19.18 16.68
N ASN A 91 -3.98 -19.86 17.77
CA ASN A 91 -3.81 -19.22 19.07
C ASN A 91 -2.63 -18.22 19.08
N GLN A 92 -1.64 -18.41 18.20
CA GLN A 92 -0.42 -17.62 18.13
C GLN A 92 -0.48 -16.53 17.05
N ILE A 93 -1.02 -16.84 15.88
CA ILE A 93 -1.00 -15.94 14.73
C ILE A 93 -2.34 -15.90 13.99
N LYS A 94 -2.63 -14.77 13.36
CA LYS A 94 -3.56 -14.68 12.23
C LYS A 94 -2.73 -14.64 10.96
N TYR A 95 -3.22 -15.27 9.89
CA TYR A 95 -2.49 -15.32 8.63
C TYR A 95 -3.42 -15.18 7.43
N VAL A 96 -2.86 -14.64 6.35
CA VAL A 96 -3.42 -14.66 5.01
C VAL A 96 -2.33 -15.12 4.04
N ILE A 97 -2.67 -16.07 3.18
CA ILE A 97 -1.82 -16.56 2.10
C ILE A 97 -2.42 -16.05 0.80
N MET A 98 -1.60 -15.37 0.02
CA MET A 98 -1.98 -14.75 -1.25
C MET A 98 -0.93 -15.04 -2.32
N GLN A 99 -1.29 -14.73 -3.57
CA GLN A 99 -0.39 -14.79 -4.72
C GLN A 99 0.97 -14.14 -4.38
N LEU A 100 2.05 -14.86 -4.67
CA LEU A 100 3.40 -14.28 -4.57
C LEU A 100 3.65 -13.37 -5.76
N LEU A 101 4.13 -12.16 -5.49
CA LEU A 101 4.48 -11.17 -6.49
C LEU A 101 5.98 -10.90 -6.54
N GLY A 102 6.38 -10.09 -7.52
CA GLY A 102 7.73 -9.59 -7.67
C GLY A 102 8.06 -8.44 -6.71
N PRO A 103 9.15 -7.70 -6.97
CA PRO A 103 9.52 -6.55 -6.17
C PRO A 103 8.47 -5.44 -6.22
N ASP A 104 8.36 -4.69 -5.13
CA ASP A 104 7.56 -3.48 -5.07
C ASP A 104 8.16 -2.33 -5.91
N LEU A 105 7.33 -1.36 -6.31
CA LEU A 105 7.75 -0.27 -7.17
C LEU A 105 8.80 0.62 -6.52
N ASP A 106 8.80 0.75 -5.20
CA ASP A 106 9.80 1.53 -4.47
C ASP A 106 11.18 0.86 -4.53
N LYS A 107 11.23 -0.46 -4.32
CA LYS A 107 12.44 -1.26 -4.48
C LYS A 107 12.99 -1.17 -5.90
N LEU A 108 12.14 -1.29 -6.92
CA LEU A 108 12.54 -1.11 -8.32
C LEU A 108 13.12 0.28 -8.58
N ARG A 109 12.41 1.32 -8.13
CA ARG A 109 12.82 2.72 -8.29
C ARG A 109 14.16 3.00 -7.64
N ARG A 110 14.38 2.50 -6.41
CA ARG A 110 15.64 2.71 -5.66
C ARG A 110 16.86 2.06 -6.29
N CYS A 111 16.67 1.04 -7.14
CA CYS A 111 17.75 0.42 -7.91
C CYS A 111 18.13 1.21 -9.17
N LEU A 112 17.38 2.25 -9.55
CA LEU A 112 17.63 3.05 -10.75
C LEU A 112 18.43 4.32 -10.45
N PRO A 113 19.18 4.86 -11.44
CA PRO A 113 19.89 6.14 -11.29
C PRO A 113 18.97 7.27 -10.83
N GLY A 114 19.45 8.07 -9.86
CA GLY A 114 18.67 9.17 -9.29
C GLY A 114 17.44 8.73 -8.48
N LYS A 115 17.28 7.42 -8.20
CA LYS A 115 16.12 6.85 -7.49
C LYS A 115 14.79 7.27 -8.12
N LYS A 116 14.74 7.25 -9.45
CA LYS A 116 13.58 7.60 -10.27
C LYS A 116 13.44 6.68 -11.47
N PHE A 117 12.24 6.60 -12.03
CA PHE A 117 11.99 5.92 -13.29
C PHE A 117 12.28 6.85 -14.47
N THR A 118 12.45 6.29 -15.66
CA THR A 118 12.33 7.10 -16.89
C THR A 118 10.92 7.65 -17.01
N LEU A 119 10.73 8.80 -17.66
CA LEU A 119 9.40 9.42 -17.80
C LEU A 119 8.37 8.44 -18.38
N THR A 120 8.73 7.70 -19.44
CA THR A 120 7.86 6.69 -20.05
C THR A 120 7.45 5.59 -19.05
N THR A 121 8.40 5.09 -18.26
CA THR A 121 8.10 4.06 -17.26
C THR A 121 7.25 4.61 -16.14
N ALA A 122 7.57 5.81 -15.63
CA ALA A 122 6.80 6.50 -14.62
C ALA A 122 5.34 6.66 -15.06
N LEU A 123 5.09 7.19 -16.27
CA LEU A 123 3.74 7.39 -16.79
C LEU A 123 2.96 6.08 -16.96
N ARG A 124 3.60 5.00 -17.47
CA ARG A 124 2.97 3.67 -17.56
C ARG A 124 2.60 3.11 -16.19
N LEU A 125 3.48 3.24 -15.20
CA LEU A 125 3.20 2.86 -13.81
C LEU A 125 2.09 3.73 -13.20
N SER A 126 2.06 5.02 -13.54
CA SER A 126 1.04 5.98 -13.06
C SER A 126 -0.35 5.53 -13.49
N ILE A 127 -0.52 5.18 -14.77
CA ILE A 127 -1.79 4.71 -15.33
C ILE A 127 -2.23 3.42 -14.63
N GLN A 128 -1.34 2.43 -14.52
CA GLN A 128 -1.70 1.16 -13.87
C GLN A 128 -2.03 1.34 -12.39
N THR A 129 -1.25 2.11 -11.64
CA THR A 129 -1.50 2.34 -10.21
C THR A 129 -2.82 3.09 -9.97
N LEU A 130 -3.16 4.06 -10.82
CA LEU A 130 -4.43 4.76 -10.76
C LEU A 130 -5.62 3.81 -11.04
N ASP A 131 -5.49 2.94 -12.04
CA ASP A 131 -6.46 1.90 -12.39
C ASP A 131 -6.67 0.91 -11.21
N ARG A 132 -5.63 0.57 -10.44
CA ARG A 132 -5.78 -0.23 -9.21
C ARG A 132 -6.53 0.52 -8.10
N ILE A 133 -6.31 1.82 -7.96
CA ILE A 133 -7.02 2.66 -6.96
C ILE A 133 -8.50 2.75 -7.32
N GLU A 134 -8.82 2.98 -8.59
CA GLU A 134 -10.20 2.99 -9.10
C GLU A 134 -10.88 1.63 -8.86
N THR A 135 -10.22 0.54 -9.25
CA THR A 135 -10.70 -0.84 -9.00
C THR A 135 -11.01 -1.08 -7.52
N LEU A 136 -10.18 -0.59 -6.59
CA LEU A 136 -10.43 -0.68 -5.16
C LEU A 136 -11.63 0.19 -4.75
N HIS A 137 -11.68 1.44 -5.21
CA HIS A 137 -12.76 2.38 -4.92
C HIS A 137 -14.13 1.87 -5.40
N ASP A 138 -14.17 1.16 -6.52
CA ASP A 138 -15.39 0.56 -7.07
C ASP A 138 -16.00 -0.49 -6.13
N THR A 139 -15.20 -1.19 -5.34
CA THR A 139 -15.70 -2.10 -4.28
C THR A 139 -16.16 -1.39 -3.01
N GLY A 140 -16.07 -0.05 -2.98
CA GLY A 140 -16.50 0.78 -1.85
C GLY A 140 -15.45 0.94 -0.76
N TRP A 141 -14.19 0.60 -1.04
CA TRP A 141 -13.06 0.71 -0.12
C TRP A 141 -12.12 1.85 -0.50
N LEU A 142 -11.55 2.52 0.50
CA LEU A 142 -10.39 3.40 0.40
C LEU A 142 -9.15 2.62 0.78
N SER A 143 -7.99 2.96 0.20
CA SER A 143 -6.69 2.40 0.61
C SER A 143 -6.19 3.10 1.88
N ARG A 144 -6.09 4.44 1.83
CA ARG A 144 -5.50 5.31 2.87
C ARG A 144 -4.01 5.08 3.15
N ASP A 145 -3.32 4.27 2.36
CA ASP A 145 -1.86 4.08 2.43
C ASP A 145 -1.26 3.90 1.02
N ILE A 146 -1.57 4.82 0.11
CA ILE A 146 -1.01 4.82 -1.24
C ILE A 146 0.46 5.26 -1.19
N LYS A 147 1.35 4.35 -1.58
CA LYS A 147 2.80 4.54 -1.69
C LYS A 147 3.40 3.47 -2.60
N ALA A 148 4.63 3.71 -3.06
CA ALA A 148 5.31 2.82 -3.99
C ALA A 148 5.57 1.40 -3.43
N ASN A 149 5.68 1.22 -2.10
CA ASN A 149 5.83 -0.12 -1.49
C ASN A 149 4.56 -0.96 -1.53
N ASN A 150 3.40 -0.32 -1.65
CA ASN A 150 2.10 -0.98 -1.68
C ASN A 150 1.65 -1.28 -3.13
N PHE A 151 2.58 -1.21 -4.08
CA PHE A 151 2.40 -1.69 -5.44
C PHE A 151 3.58 -2.56 -5.83
N ALA A 152 3.32 -3.70 -6.48
CA ALA A 152 4.37 -4.61 -6.94
C ALA A 152 4.11 -5.11 -8.36
N ILE A 153 5.17 -5.50 -9.06
CA ILE A 153 5.04 -6.16 -10.36
C ILE A 153 4.69 -7.64 -10.19
N GLY A 154 4.00 -8.22 -11.17
CA GLY A 154 3.78 -9.66 -11.22
C GLY A 154 5.08 -10.45 -11.44
N LEU A 155 4.97 -11.78 -11.34
CA LEU A 155 6.05 -12.71 -11.64
C LEU A 155 5.84 -13.37 -13.00
N LYS A 156 6.93 -13.85 -13.60
CA LYS A 156 6.91 -14.60 -14.88
C LYS A 156 6.17 -13.80 -15.97
N ASP A 157 5.07 -14.36 -16.49
CA ASP A 157 4.28 -13.79 -17.59
C ASP A 157 3.52 -12.51 -17.18
N ASP A 158 3.32 -12.28 -15.87
CA ASP A 158 2.66 -11.08 -15.34
C ASP A 158 3.63 -9.94 -15.00
N ASN A 159 4.91 -10.01 -15.41
CA ASN A 159 5.94 -9.05 -14.99
C ASN A 159 5.74 -7.60 -15.47
N GLN A 160 4.79 -7.36 -16.37
CA GLN A 160 4.37 -6.03 -16.82
C GLN A 160 3.12 -5.50 -16.10
N THR A 161 2.46 -6.35 -15.31
CA THR A 161 1.25 -6.02 -14.55
C THR A 161 1.61 -5.50 -13.17
N VAL A 162 1.07 -4.33 -12.82
CA VAL A 162 1.16 -3.77 -11.47
C VAL A 162 -0.02 -4.26 -10.63
N TYR A 163 0.30 -4.74 -9.43
CA TYR A 163 -0.63 -5.19 -8.42
C TYR A 163 -0.64 -4.23 -7.23
N ILE A 164 -1.80 -4.01 -6.61
CA ILE A 164 -1.92 -3.28 -5.33
C ILE A 164 -1.84 -4.25 -4.16
N LEU A 165 -1.18 -3.81 -3.08
CA LEU A 165 -0.89 -4.57 -1.87
C LEU A 165 -1.26 -3.79 -0.62
N ASP A 166 -1.26 -4.51 0.51
CA ASP A 166 -1.39 -4.00 1.87
C ASP A 166 -2.62 -3.12 2.12
N PHE A 167 -3.69 -3.76 2.58
CA PHE A 167 -4.95 -3.09 2.91
C PHE A 167 -5.09 -2.86 4.42
N GLY A 168 -3.98 -2.86 5.17
CA GLY A 168 -3.99 -2.70 6.64
C GLY A 168 -4.60 -1.38 7.14
N PHE A 169 -4.66 -0.36 6.27
CA PHE A 169 -5.33 0.91 6.56
C PHE A 169 -6.65 1.09 5.82
N ALA A 170 -7.10 0.10 5.05
CA ALA A 170 -8.27 0.24 4.21
C ALA A 170 -9.54 0.51 5.01
N ARG A 171 -10.49 1.19 4.40
CA ARG A 171 -11.80 1.47 5.01
C ARG A 171 -12.91 1.57 3.99
N ARG A 172 -14.07 0.98 4.31
CA ARG A 172 -15.28 1.20 3.52
C ARG A 172 -15.78 2.64 3.63
N PHE A 173 -15.97 3.28 2.49
CA PHE A 173 -16.62 4.60 2.39
C PHE A 173 -18.09 4.50 1.94
N ARG A 174 -18.49 3.36 1.36
CA ARG A 174 -19.88 3.02 1.07
C ARG A 174 -20.19 1.56 1.36
N ASP A 175 -21.46 1.25 1.59
CA ASP A 175 -21.94 -0.12 1.72
C ASP A 175 -22.20 -0.77 0.35
N LYS A 176 -22.63 -2.04 0.35
CA LYS A 176 -22.91 -2.81 -0.87
C LYS A 176 -24.15 -2.31 -1.64
N SER A 177 -25.01 -1.50 -1.02
CA SER A 177 -26.14 -0.83 -1.68
C SER A 177 -25.74 0.50 -2.33
N GLY A 178 -24.50 0.93 -2.13
CA GLY A 178 -23.98 2.21 -2.63
C GLY A 178 -24.18 3.38 -1.66
N LYS A 179 -24.78 3.16 -0.49
CA LYS A 179 -24.99 4.22 0.50
C LYS A 179 -23.65 4.59 1.15
N PHE A 180 -23.31 5.87 1.10
CA PHE A 180 -22.11 6.42 1.70
C PHE A 180 -22.21 6.42 3.23
N TYR A 181 -21.11 6.06 3.90
CA TYR A 181 -20.97 6.27 5.34
C TYR A 181 -20.69 7.73 5.62
N GLN A 182 -21.22 8.23 6.74
CA GLN A 182 -20.92 9.58 7.18
C GLN A 182 -19.42 9.71 7.56
N PRO A 183 -18.75 10.79 7.15
CA PRO A 183 -17.39 11.08 7.60
C PRO A 183 -17.33 11.17 9.13
N ARG A 184 -16.26 10.66 9.73
CA ARG A 184 -16.00 10.89 11.16
C ARG A 184 -15.71 12.38 11.38
N SER A 185 -16.10 12.90 12.54
CA SER A 185 -15.79 14.27 12.97
C SER A 185 -14.27 14.52 13.07
N SER A 186 -13.49 13.47 13.37
CA SER A 186 -12.03 13.49 13.35
C SER A 186 -11.45 12.12 13.01
N ALA A 187 -10.20 12.12 12.55
CA ALA A 187 -9.43 10.92 12.26
C ALA A 187 -7.96 11.12 12.60
N ALA A 188 -7.31 10.08 13.11
CA ALA A 188 -5.86 10.09 13.28
C ALA A 188 -5.14 10.16 11.93
N LEU A 189 -3.98 10.83 11.90
CA LEU A 189 -3.02 10.73 10.81
C LEU A 189 -2.46 9.29 10.79
N ILE A 190 -2.73 8.57 9.70
CA ILE A 190 -2.38 7.16 9.52
C ILE A 190 -1.74 6.93 8.16
N GLY A 191 -1.16 5.74 7.97
CA GLY A 191 -0.47 5.37 6.74
C GLY A 191 0.87 6.07 6.61
N SER A 192 1.26 6.35 5.37
CA SER A 192 2.59 6.85 5.04
C SER A 192 2.61 8.37 4.95
N ILE A 193 3.08 9.01 6.02
CA ILE A 193 3.04 10.47 6.22
C ILE A 193 3.70 11.25 5.08
N TYR A 194 4.74 10.72 4.42
CA TYR A 194 5.34 11.37 3.25
C TYR A 194 4.35 11.55 2.09
N TYR A 195 3.38 10.64 1.93
CA TYR A 195 2.39 10.68 0.85
C TYR A 195 0.98 11.06 1.33
N SER A 196 0.74 11.16 2.65
CA SER A 196 -0.60 11.49 3.17
C SER A 196 -1.19 12.78 2.61
N SER A 197 -2.52 12.85 2.46
CA SER A 197 -3.18 14.05 1.96
C SER A 197 -3.13 15.22 2.95
N LEU A 198 -3.41 16.43 2.46
CA LEU A 198 -3.66 17.60 3.32
C LEU A 198 -4.81 17.36 4.30
N ALA A 199 -5.83 16.60 3.92
CA ALA A 199 -6.95 16.26 4.82
C ALA A 199 -6.49 15.37 5.99
N ALA A 200 -5.63 14.39 5.72
CA ALA A 200 -5.05 13.55 6.76
C ALA A 200 -4.20 14.36 7.75
N HIS A 201 -3.39 15.31 7.25
CA HIS A 201 -2.64 16.26 8.08
C HIS A 201 -3.53 17.22 8.88
N ALA A 202 -4.75 17.47 8.41
CA ALA A 202 -5.77 18.23 9.13
C ALA A 202 -6.65 17.36 10.04
N PHE A 203 -6.28 16.10 10.28
CA PHE A 203 -7.04 15.13 11.10
C PHE A 203 -8.48 14.92 10.63
N LYS A 204 -8.75 15.13 9.33
CA LYS A 204 -10.05 14.89 8.72
C LYS A 204 -10.17 13.46 8.27
N ASP A 205 -11.40 12.98 8.21
CA ASP A 205 -11.66 11.64 7.70
C ASP A 205 -11.38 11.59 6.20
N GLN A 206 -10.48 10.69 5.80
CA GLN A 206 -10.07 10.55 4.40
C GLN A 206 -11.21 10.02 3.53
N CYS A 207 -11.29 10.54 2.31
CA CYS A 207 -12.17 10.10 1.24
C CYS A 207 -11.37 9.69 -0.01
N ARG A 208 -12.07 9.42 -1.13
CA ARG A 208 -11.43 8.95 -2.38
C ARG A 208 -10.36 9.91 -2.91
N LYS A 209 -10.61 11.23 -2.83
CA LYS A 209 -9.67 12.25 -3.32
C LYS A 209 -8.32 12.20 -2.59
N ASP A 210 -8.31 11.74 -1.34
CA ASP A 210 -7.09 11.67 -0.52
C ASP A 210 -6.16 10.53 -0.96
N ASP A 211 -6.73 9.43 -1.48
CA ASP A 211 -5.95 8.38 -2.15
C ASP A 211 -5.33 8.92 -3.45
N ILE A 212 -6.05 9.77 -4.19
CA ILE A 212 -5.56 10.42 -5.43
C ILE A 212 -4.47 11.46 -5.13
N GLU A 213 -4.62 12.26 -4.07
CA GLU A 213 -3.58 13.19 -3.63
C GLU A 213 -2.31 12.44 -3.21
N SER A 214 -2.46 11.31 -2.53
CA SER A 214 -1.34 10.44 -2.16
C SER A 214 -0.66 9.82 -3.39
N TRP A 215 -1.46 9.37 -4.37
CA TRP A 215 -0.99 8.89 -5.66
C TRP A 215 -0.20 9.98 -6.42
N PHE A 216 -0.68 11.22 -6.40
CA PHE A 216 0.00 12.34 -7.05
C PHE A 216 1.42 12.53 -6.53
N TYR A 217 1.60 12.57 -5.21
CA TYR A 217 2.93 12.66 -4.61
C TYR A 217 3.82 11.47 -4.98
N MET A 218 3.28 10.26 -4.96
CA MET A 218 4.00 9.06 -5.37
C MET A 218 4.49 9.13 -6.82
N VAL A 219 3.64 9.62 -7.75
CA VAL A 219 4.00 9.74 -9.17
C VAL A 219 4.99 10.88 -9.41
N CYS A 220 4.86 12.03 -8.72
CA CYS A 220 5.91 13.04 -8.74
C CYS A 220 7.26 12.43 -8.34
N GLU A 221 7.27 11.59 -7.30
CA GLU A 221 8.51 10.91 -6.87
C GLU A 221 9.04 9.92 -7.92
N PHE A 222 8.16 9.23 -8.65
CA PHE A 222 8.55 8.36 -9.77
C PHE A 222 9.30 9.12 -10.87
N ILE A 223 8.89 10.36 -11.14
CA ILE A 223 9.38 11.15 -12.28
C ILE A 223 10.64 11.95 -11.92
N LYS A 224 10.61 12.71 -10.82
CA LYS A 224 11.69 13.65 -10.48
C LYS A 224 12.61 13.13 -9.38
N GLY A 225 12.28 12.01 -8.74
CA GLY A 225 12.98 11.52 -7.56
C GLY A 225 12.42 12.17 -6.27
N PRO A 226 13.21 12.27 -5.19
CA PRO A 226 12.71 12.64 -3.87
C PRO A 226 11.78 13.87 -3.83
N LEU A 227 10.73 13.77 -3.01
CA LEU A 227 9.83 14.89 -2.71
C LEU A 227 10.56 15.97 -1.90
N PRO A 228 10.09 17.24 -1.92
CA PRO A 228 10.76 18.34 -1.21
C PRO A 228 10.95 18.08 0.30
N TRP A 229 10.03 17.31 0.90
CA TRP A 229 10.03 16.93 2.31
C TRP A 229 10.59 15.52 2.58
N ALA A 230 11.30 14.90 1.63
CA ALA A 230 11.76 13.51 1.75
C ALA A 230 12.82 13.28 2.85
N ASN A 231 13.51 14.34 3.30
CA ASN A 231 14.53 14.26 4.35
C ASN A 231 13.99 14.57 5.76
N ALA A 232 12.71 14.92 5.89
CA ALA A 232 12.08 15.21 7.18
C ALA A 232 11.92 13.92 8.00
N ASP A 233 12.18 13.94 9.31
CA ASP A 233 11.93 12.79 10.17
C ASP A 233 10.43 12.70 10.45
N VAL A 234 9.77 11.64 10.02
CA VAL A 234 8.33 11.47 10.22
C VAL A 234 7.90 11.51 11.71
N ARG A 235 8.78 11.16 12.64
CA ARG A 235 8.45 11.16 14.08
C ARG A 235 8.47 12.57 14.67
N GLU A 236 9.36 13.43 14.19
CA GLU A 236 9.57 14.78 14.72
C GLU A 236 8.90 15.86 13.86
N ASP A 237 8.93 15.67 12.53
CA ASP A 237 8.57 16.66 11.52
C ASP A 237 7.22 16.38 10.83
N TYR A 238 6.35 15.50 11.36
CA TYR A 238 5.08 15.19 10.68
C TYR A 238 4.23 16.42 10.40
N LEU A 239 4.20 17.41 11.31
CA LEU A 239 3.52 18.69 11.10
C LEU A 239 4.20 19.52 10.01
N LEU A 240 5.53 19.57 10.01
CA LEU A 240 6.33 20.28 9.01
C LEU A 240 6.12 19.70 7.60
N ILE A 241 5.99 18.36 7.48
CA ILE A 241 5.62 17.70 6.22
C ILE A 241 4.24 18.21 5.73
N GLY A 242 3.29 18.38 6.65
CA GLY A 242 1.99 18.98 6.35
C GLY A 242 2.09 20.42 5.85
N GLU A 243 2.90 21.26 6.50
CA GLU A 243 3.14 22.64 6.06
C GLU A 243 3.83 22.70 4.69
N TRP A 244 4.80 21.82 4.42
CA TRP A 244 5.43 21.71 3.11
C TRP A 244 4.42 21.39 2.00
N LYS A 245 3.46 20.50 2.27
CA LYS A 245 2.39 20.17 1.33
C LYS A 245 1.46 21.37 1.08
N ARG A 246 1.17 22.18 2.10
CA ARG A 246 0.39 23.42 1.94
C ARG A 246 1.17 24.48 1.17
N TYR A 247 2.44 24.67 1.52
CA TYR A 247 3.37 25.56 0.81
C TYR A 247 3.45 25.20 -0.68
N ALA A 248 3.46 23.91 -1.01
CA ALA A 248 3.45 23.40 -2.38
C ALA A 248 2.17 23.69 -3.18
N ARG A 249 1.08 24.17 -2.55
CA ARG A 249 -0.10 24.70 -3.25
C ARG A 249 0.05 26.13 -3.72
N PHE A 250 1.05 26.84 -3.19
CA PHE A 250 1.28 28.26 -3.44
C PHE A 250 2.75 28.47 -3.87
N SER A 251 3.55 29.21 -3.09
CA SER A 251 4.92 29.57 -3.45
C SER A 251 5.87 28.37 -3.61
N GLY A 252 5.57 27.23 -2.98
CA GLY A 252 6.36 25.99 -3.10
C GLY A 252 6.00 25.12 -4.30
N ARG A 253 5.02 25.54 -5.12
CA ARG A 253 4.49 24.73 -6.23
C ARG A 253 5.57 24.34 -7.24
N TYR A 254 6.47 25.27 -7.55
CA TYR A 254 7.62 25.00 -8.41
C TYR A 254 8.52 23.89 -7.85
N GLU A 255 8.83 23.86 -6.54
CA GLU A 255 9.71 22.84 -5.95
C GLU A 255 9.09 21.43 -5.97
N LEU A 256 7.76 21.35 -5.85
CA LEU A 256 7.05 20.08 -6.02
C LEU A 256 7.07 19.61 -7.47
N LEU A 257 6.85 20.51 -8.44
CA LEU A 257 6.61 20.15 -9.84
C LEU A 257 7.84 20.28 -10.76
N LYS A 258 8.97 20.79 -10.26
CA LYS A 258 10.22 20.91 -11.03
C LYS A 258 10.65 19.54 -11.57
N GLY A 259 10.75 19.45 -12.89
CA GLY A 259 11.14 18.22 -13.61
C GLY A 259 10.00 17.23 -13.85
N VAL A 260 8.77 17.58 -13.47
CA VAL A 260 7.53 16.86 -13.78
C VAL A 260 6.85 17.55 -14.98
N PRO A 261 6.15 16.83 -15.89
CA PRO A 261 5.43 17.45 -17.01
C PRO A 261 4.40 18.49 -16.54
N GLU A 262 4.16 19.52 -17.36
CA GLU A 262 3.27 20.64 -17.03
C GLU A 262 1.83 20.20 -16.75
N GLU A 263 1.39 19.07 -17.32
CA GLU A 263 0.06 18.52 -17.10
C GLU A 263 -0.18 18.11 -15.64
N PHE A 264 0.88 17.83 -14.87
CA PHE A 264 0.75 17.56 -13.43
C PHE A 264 0.31 18.78 -12.65
N ASP A 265 0.59 19.99 -13.16
CA ASP A 265 0.08 21.22 -12.57
C ASP A 265 -1.46 21.23 -12.62
N LYS A 266 -2.02 20.88 -13.79
CA LYS A 266 -3.46 20.76 -14.01
C LYS A 266 -4.07 19.64 -13.16
N ILE A 267 -3.40 18.49 -13.05
CA ILE A 267 -3.84 17.38 -12.20
C ILE A 267 -3.91 17.82 -10.72
N LEU A 268 -2.92 18.58 -10.25
CA LEU A 268 -2.94 19.10 -8.88
C LEU A 268 -4.11 20.07 -8.65
N GLU A 269 -4.39 20.96 -9.60
CA GLU A 269 -5.58 21.83 -9.54
C GLU A 269 -6.88 21.02 -9.54
N MET A 270 -6.96 19.95 -10.33
CA MET A 270 -8.12 19.06 -10.30
C MET A 270 -8.30 18.44 -8.92
N ILE A 271 -7.23 17.91 -8.31
CA ILE A 271 -7.27 17.31 -6.97
C ILE A 271 -7.77 18.31 -5.92
N ASP A 272 -7.26 19.54 -5.96
CA ASP A 272 -7.65 20.58 -5.00
C ASP A 272 -9.11 21.03 -5.17
N ASN A 273 -9.67 20.90 -6.38
CA ASN A 273 -11.04 21.28 -6.71
C ASN A 273 -12.07 20.13 -6.60
N ILE A 274 -11.64 18.89 -6.33
CA ILE A 274 -12.56 17.77 -6.03
C ILE A 274 -13.25 18.04 -4.70
N LYS A 275 -14.57 18.19 -4.75
CA LYS A 275 -15.44 18.36 -3.58
C LYS A 275 -15.69 17.05 -2.83
#